data_AF-A0A3B8PGN1-F1
#
_entry.id   AF-A0A3B8PGN1-F1
#
_cell.length_a   1.000
_cell.length_b   1.000
_cell.length_c   1.000
_cell.angle_alpha   90.00
_cell.angle_beta   90.00
_cell.angle_gamma   90.00
#
_symmetry.space_group_name_H-M   'P 1'
#
loop_
_entity.id
_entity.type
_entity.pdbx_description
1 polymer ?
#
loop_
_entity_poly.entity_id
_entity_poly.type
_entity_poly.pdbx_seq_one_letter_code
_entity_poly.pdbx_strand_id
1 'polypeptide(L)'
;MTQNKMSTNPPAGSIYVDVDAMEWQSTPFPGIKIKILFQEPDGEGFTALFQAEPGAKLPLHRHLGVEQTYIIEGSLVDDEG
;
A
#
# COMPACT_ATOMS: atom_id res chain seq x y z
N MET A 1 -20.14 -9.77 -34.22
CA MET A 1 -19.57 -8.88 -33.17
C MET A 1 -19.80 -9.56 -31.83
N THR A 2 -18.84 -10.34 -31.37
CA THR A 2 -18.95 -11.07 -30.09
C THR A 2 -18.15 -10.27 -29.07
N GLN A 3 -18.82 -9.69 -28.08
CA GLN A 3 -18.15 -9.02 -26.97
C GLN A 3 -17.47 -10.10 -26.11
N ASN A 4 -16.14 -10.05 -26.02
CA ASN A 4 -15.38 -10.83 -25.04
C ASN A 4 -15.66 -10.25 -23.66
N LYS A 5 -16.47 -10.97 -22.88
CA LYS A 5 -16.65 -10.72 -21.45
C LYS A 5 -15.30 -11.00 -20.77
N MET A 6 -14.61 -9.98 -20.28
CA MET A 6 -13.39 -10.17 -19.49
C MET A 6 -13.75 -11.01 -18.25
N SER A 7 -13.09 -12.17 -18.13
CA SER A 7 -13.18 -13.04 -16.95
C SER A 7 -12.74 -12.26 -15.72
N THR A 8 -13.62 -12.17 -14.71
CA THR A 8 -13.41 -11.41 -13.47
C THR A 8 -12.69 -12.19 -12.37
N ASN A 9 -12.22 -13.40 -12.67
CA ASN A 9 -11.49 -14.20 -11.68
C ASN A 9 -9.98 -14.02 -11.89
N PRO A 10 -9.23 -13.52 -10.89
CA PRO A 10 -7.78 -13.60 -10.95
C PRO A 10 -7.38 -15.08 -11.11
N PRO A 11 -6.33 -15.37 -11.90
CA PRO A 11 -5.89 -16.74 -12.13
C PRO A 11 -5.59 -17.41 -10.79
N ALA A 12 -6.04 -18.67 -10.64
CA ALA A 12 -5.75 -19.45 -9.44
C ALA A 12 -4.23 -19.59 -9.26
N GLY A 13 -3.68 -19.07 -8.17
CA GLY A 13 -2.25 -19.13 -7.85
C GLY A 13 -1.75 -17.91 -7.08
N SER A 14 -0.48 -17.95 -6.68
CA SER A 14 0.22 -16.82 -6.08
C SER A 14 0.60 -15.79 -7.16
N ILE A 15 0.44 -14.50 -6.85
CA ILE A 15 0.98 -13.42 -7.67
C ILE A 15 2.29 -12.98 -7.05
N TYR A 16 3.38 -13.04 -7.82
CA TYR A 16 4.69 -12.54 -7.39
C TYR A 16 4.80 -11.04 -7.68
N VAL A 17 5.33 -10.29 -6.72
CA VAL A 17 5.60 -8.87 -6.87
C VAL A 17 7.10 -8.66 -6.77
N ASP A 18 7.72 -8.19 -7.86
CA ASP A 18 9.12 -7.77 -7.86
C ASP A 18 9.22 -6.35 -7.27
N VAL A 19 9.31 -6.29 -5.94
CA VAL A 19 9.25 -5.03 -5.19
C VAL A 19 10.41 -4.10 -5.56
N ASP A 20 11.59 -4.64 -5.83
CA ASP A 20 12.79 -3.85 -6.14
C ASP A 20 12.67 -3.15 -7.50
N ALA A 21 12.06 -3.81 -8.49
CA ALA A 21 11.82 -3.26 -9.81
C ALA A 21 10.70 -2.21 -9.88
N MET A 22 9.90 -2.06 -8.82
CA MET A 22 8.82 -1.06 -8.77
C MET A 22 9.37 0.35 -8.52
N GLU A 23 8.78 1.33 -9.20
CA GLU A 23 9.04 2.75 -8.93
C GLU A 23 8.34 3.22 -7.66
N TRP A 24 9.01 4.06 -6.89
CA TRP A 24 8.39 4.77 -5.77
C TRP A 24 7.42 5.84 -6.27
N GLN A 25 6.23 5.89 -5.69
CA GLN A 25 5.22 6.90 -6.02
C GLN A 25 5.19 7.97 -4.93
N SER A 26 5.20 9.24 -5.35
CA SER A 26 4.98 10.36 -4.43
C SER A 26 3.56 10.32 -3.88
N THR A 27 3.41 10.61 -2.60
CA THR A 27 2.09 10.86 -2.00
C THR A 27 1.82 12.35 -1.88
N PRO A 28 0.58 12.77 -1.58
CA PRO A 28 0.28 14.14 -1.18
C PRO A 28 0.94 14.55 0.16
N PHE A 29 1.51 13.61 0.90
CA PHE A 29 2.11 13.84 2.21
C PHE A 29 3.63 14.06 2.05
N PRO A 30 4.15 15.26 2.39
CA PRO A 30 5.57 15.56 2.22
C PRO A 30 6.47 14.57 2.94
N GLY A 31 7.52 14.11 2.24
CA GLY A 31 8.48 13.16 2.78
C GLY A 31 8.00 11.70 2.82
N ILE A 32 6.81 11.40 2.26
CA ILE A 32 6.28 10.03 2.20
C ILE A 32 6.13 9.59 0.74
N LYS A 33 6.76 8.45 0.43
CA LYS A 33 6.62 7.72 -0.83
C LYS A 33 6.12 6.32 -0.58
N ILE A 34 5.45 5.74 -1.57
CA ILE A 34 4.80 4.43 -1.45
C ILE A 34 5.06 3.54 -2.66
N LYS A 35 5.00 2.22 -2.43
CA LYS A 35 4.77 1.19 -3.44
C LYS A 35 3.52 0.41 -3.05
N ILE A 36 2.47 0.45 -3.87
CA ILE A 36 1.26 -0.36 -3.64
C ILE A 36 1.53 -1.78 -4.11
N LEU A 37 1.62 -2.73 -3.18
CA LEU A 37 1.96 -4.14 -3.47
C LEU A 37 0.72 -4.95 -3.82
N PHE A 38 -0.41 -4.60 -3.20
CA PHE A 38 -1.71 -5.22 -3.42
C PHE A 38 -2.81 -4.22 -3.09
N GLN A 39 -3.93 -4.28 -3.82
CA GLN A 39 -5.13 -3.51 -3.55
C GLN A 39 -6.35 -4.39 -3.82
N GLU A 40 -7.30 -4.38 -2.89
CA GLU A 40 -8.56 -5.08 -3.05
C GLU A 40 -9.40 -4.45 -4.17
N PRO A 41 -10.20 -5.22 -4.91
CA PRO A 41 -11.02 -4.70 -6.01
C PRO A 41 -12.03 -3.62 -5.60
N ASP A 42 -12.51 -3.65 -4.35
CA ASP A 42 -13.42 -2.66 -3.77
C ASP A 42 -12.69 -1.41 -3.23
N GLY A 43 -11.36 -1.45 -3.15
CA GLY A 43 -10.52 -0.39 -2.63
C GLY A 43 -10.52 -0.26 -1.10
N GLU A 44 -11.16 -1.16 -0.36
CA GLU A 44 -11.26 -1.08 1.10
C GLU A 44 -10.00 -1.57 1.82
N GLY A 45 -9.16 -2.35 1.12
CA GLY A 45 -7.91 -2.88 1.65
C GLY A 45 -6.75 -2.72 0.69
N PHE A 46 -5.55 -2.53 1.24
CA PHE A 46 -4.31 -2.57 0.47
C PHE A 46 -3.15 -3.05 1.34
N THR A 47 -2.09 -3.51 0.68
CA THR A 47 -0.78 -3.70 1.28
C THR A 47 0.21 -2.83 0.53
N ALA A 48 0.98 -2.02 1.25
CA ALA A 48 1.95 -1.13 0.65
C ALA A 48 3.25 -1.11 1.43
N LEU A 49 4.34 -0.80 0.73
CA LEU A 49 5.60 -0.43 1.34
C LEU A 49 5.68 1.10 1.40
N PHE A 50 5.93 1.63 2.59
CA PHE A 50 6.13 3.05 2.82
C PHE A 50 7.61 3.36 3.00
N GLN A 51 8.05 4.45 2.40
CA GLN A 51 9.32 5.10 2.74
C GLN A 51 8.99 6.51 3.23
N ALA A 52 9.21 6.72 4.53
CA ALA A 52 9.01 7.99 5.20
C ALA A 52 10.37 8.58 5.58
N GLU A 53 10.65 9.80 5.12
CA GLU A 53 11.83 10.56 5.52
C GLU A 53 11.77 10.89 7.03
N PRO A 54 12.91 11.09 7.71
CA PRO A 54 12.93 11.47 9.12
C PRO A 54 12.04 12.68 9.42
N GLY A 55 11.09 12.51 10.35
CA GLY A 55 10.17 13.56 10.77
C GLY A 55 8.95 13.77 9.85
N ALA A 56 8.79 12.97 8.78
CA ALA A 56 7.55 12.95 8.00
C ALA A 56 6.36 12.53 8.88
N LYS A 57 5.18 13.10 8.59
CA LYS A 57 3.96 12.86 9.38
C LYS A 57 2.78 12.62 8.46
N LEU A 58 2.01 11.59 8.78
CA LEU A 58 0.67 11.43 8.25
C LEU A 58 -0.30 12.33 9.05
N PRO A 59 -1.35 12.87 8.42
CA PRO A 59 -2.40 13.57 9.15
C PRO A 59 -3.10 12.61 10.10
N LEU A 60 -3.67 13.17 11.19
CA LEU A 60 -4.53 12.40 12.07
C LEU A 60 -5.69 11.81 11.27
N HIS A 61 -5.86 10.49 11.36
CA HIS A 61 -6.91 9.77 10.68
C HIS A 61 -7.40 8.59 11.54
N ARG A 62 -8.54 8.02 11.14
CA ARG A 62 -9.14 6.89 11.83
C ARG A 62 -9.14 5.68 10.90
N HIS A 63 -8.63 4.56 11.38
CA HIS A 63 -8.78 3.28 10.69
C HIS A 63 -10.23 2.79 10.83
N LEU A 64 -10.87 2.52 9.70
CA LEU A 64 -12.16 1.84 9.65
C LEU A 64 -12.03 0.32 9.76
N GLY A 65 -10.83 -0.20 9.48
CA GLY A 65 -10.44 -1.60 9.62
C GLY A 65 -9.19 -1.77 10.48
N VAL A 66 -8.55 -2.92 10.34
CA VAL A 66 -7.27 -3.22 11.02
C VAL A 66 -6.11 -2.72 10.17
N GLU A 67 -5.16 -2.03 10.79
CA GLU A 67 -3.84 -1.78 10.23
C GLU A 67 -2.82 -2.74 10.84
N GLN A 68 -1.94 -3.28 10.01
CA GLN A 68 -0.78 -4.05 10.45
C GLN A 68 0.46 -3.45 9.79
N THR A 69 1.39 -2.99 10.61
CA THR A 69 2.62 -2.35 10.15
C THR A 69 3.83 -3.11 10.67
N TYR A 70 4.75 -3.44 9.77
CA TYR A 70 6.01 -4.09 10.08
C TYR A 70 7.16 -3.16 9.73
N ILE A 71 7.97 -2.78 10.72
CA ILE A 71 9.07 -1.83 10.55
C ILE A 71 10.30 -2.57 10.02
N ILE A 72 10.71 -2.21 8.81
CA ILE A 72 11.93 -2.75 8.18
C ILE A 72 13.16 -1.92 8.60
N GLU A 73 13.02 -0.60 8.66
CA GLU A 73 14.07 0.34 9.05
C GLU A 73 13.47 1.53 9.80
N GLY A 74 14.20 2.08 10.77
CA GLY A 74 13.81 3.27 11.52
C GLY A 74 12.78 2.99 12.62
N SER A 75 11.84 3.92 12.79
CA SER A 75 10.77 3.86 13.79
C SER A 75 9.52 4.58 13.30
N LEU A 76 8.36 4.02 13.60
CA LEU A 76 7.06 4.68 13.50
C LEU A 76 6.53 4.82 14.94
N VAL A 77 6.06 6.01 15.28
CA VAL A 77 5.47 6.31 16.59
C VAL A 77 4.17 7.08 16.37
N ASP A 78 3.19 6.82 17.22
CA ASP A 78 2.00 7.65 17.32
C ASP A 78 1.96 8.41 18.65
N ASP A 79 0.82 9.01 18.98
CA ASP A 79 0.66 9.75 20.23
C ASP A 79 0.71 8.85 21.48
N GLU A 80 0.59 7.52 21.34
CA GLU A 80 0.66 6.52 22.40
C GLU A 80 2.02 5.81 22.52
N GLY A 81 2.94 6.05 21.57
CA GLY A 81 4.34 5.59 21.60
C GLY A 81 4.64 4.48 20.61
#